data_AF-A0A7V9PBP9-F1
#
_entry.id   AF-A0A7V9PBP9-F1
#
_cell.length_a   1.000
_cell.length_b   1.000
_cell.length_c   1.000
_cell.angle_alpha   90.00
_cell.angle_beta   90.00
_cell.angle_gamma   90.00
#
_symmetry.space_group_name_H-M   'P 1'
#
loop_
_entity.id
_entity.type
_entity.pdbx_description
1 polymer ?
#
loop_
_entity_poly.entity_id
_entity_poly.type
_entity_poly.pdbx_seq_one_letter_code
_entity_poly.pdbx_strand_id
1 'polypeptide(L)'
;MKAKRNYRFWIFYAAAWLLYGACLGVVFLGVGNRLDFNLPLTIFCNVAPAAVLGLLVFQICRRLKWSERRQPLFVSIHLLSLISFSALWCFLTLLDLSLLSFLQRGVWAFVRWDVFALQWQFFSGVMAYATIASAVYVKQINENLQAEERRSSELRLRAVRAEAARASAELSALRAQLNPHFLFNTLHSLMALVRTDADTAEEAIERFALMLRYVLRSQEKSETTTTTDVTFGEEWNFVQNYLELERLRLGERLQLKTEIEPAAFAYRLPAFTLQPIVENAVKHGIAPRAGGGRLHIKARINNENLIITVRDDGRAKSPANNENGNGLGLRLVRESLATRFGSAASLNTENVINQGFKVSIIVPGVDS
;
A
#
# COMPACT_ATOMS: atom_id res chain seq x y z
N MET A 1 -12.22 29.81 2.12
CA MET A 1 -10.82 30.07 1.70
C MET A 1 -10.66 30.88 0.40
N LYS A 2 -11.50 30.72 -0.64
CA LYS A 2 -11.37 31.48 -1.91
C LYS A 2 -11.51 33.02 -1.75
N ALA A 3 -12.42 33.49 -0.88
CA ALA A 3 -12.63 34.92 -0.64
C ALA A 3 -11.41 35.65 -0.04
N LYS A 4 -10.75 35.04 0.97
CA LYS A 4 -9.51 35.59 1.58
C LYS A 4 -8.34 35.68 0.59
N ARG A 5 -8.27 34.77 -0.39
CA ARG A 5 -7.21 34.73 -1.41
C ARG A 5 -7.36 35.85 -2.46
N ASN A 6 -8.60 36.22 -2.79
CA ASN A 6 -8.86 37.33 -3.71
C ASN A 6 -8.55 38.68 -3.07
N TYR A 7 -8.83 38.86 -1.77
CA TYR A 7 -8.56 40.11 -1.07
C TYR A 7 -7.06 40.48 -1.02
N ARG A 8 -6.19 39.50 -0.72
CA ARG A 8 -4.73 39.71 -0.71
C ARG A 8 -4.18 40.18 -2.07
N PHE A 9 -4.69 39.60 -3.17
CA PHE A 9 -4.28 40.01 -4.51
C PHE A 9 -4.59 41.49 -4.76
N TRP A 10 -5.80 41.94 -4.45
CA TRP A 10 -6.21 43.32 -4.65
C TRP A 10 -5.41 44.30 -3.79
N ILE A 11 -5.07 43.93 -2.54
CA ILE A 11 -4.18 44.75 -1.70
C ILE A 11 -2.80 44.91 -2.33
N PHE A 12 -2.14 43.80 -2.71
CA PHE A 12 -0.81 43.87 -3.31
C PHE A 12 -0.82 44.59 -4.65
N TYR A 13 -1.87 44.40 -5.45
CA TYR A 13 -2.04 45.07 -6.73
C TYR A 13 -2.19 46.59 -6.56
N ALA A 14 -3.08 47.02 -5.65
CA ALA A 14 -3.25 48.44 -5.33
C ALA A 14 -1.97 49.04 -4.74
N ALA A 15 -1.30 48.34 -3.83
CA ALA A 15 -0.05 48.78 -3.22
C ALA A 15 1.07 48.94 -4.26
N ALA A 16 1.17 48.04 -5.24
CA ALA A 16 2.16 48.14 -6.31
C ALA A 16 1.95 49.39 -7.18
N TRP A 17 0.70 49.71 -7.53
CA TRP A 17 0.39 50.93 -8.28
C TRP A 17 0.53 52.21 -7.47
N LEU A 18 0.22 52.19 -6.17
CA LEU A 18 0.49 53.30 -5.26
C LEU A 18 1.99 53.57 -5.15
N LEU A 19 2.81 52.52 -5.04
CA LEU A 19 4.27 52.64 -5.02
C LEU A 19 4.80 53.19 -6.36
N TYR A 20 4.30 52.69 -7.49
CA TYR A 20 4.65 53.23 -8.81
C TYR A 20 4.29 54.73 -8.93
N GLY A 21 3.10 55.12 -8.48
CA GLY A 21 2.67 56.52 -8.46
C GLY A 21 3.52 57.40 -7.55
N ALA A 22 3.95 56.90 -6.39
CA ALA A 22 4.88 57.61 -5.51
C ALA A 22 6.24 57.83 -6.18
N CYS A 23 6.79 56.80 -6.85
CA CYS A 23 8.02 56.93 -7.64
C CYS A 23 7.88 57.94 -8.78
N LEU A 24 6.74 57.92 -9.49
CA LEU A 24 6.45 58.88 -10.56
C LEU A 24 6.38 60.32 -10.01
N GLY A 25 5.80 60.51 -8.83
CA GLY A 25 5.77 61.80 -8.16
C GLY A 25 7.17 62.35 -7.85
N VAL A 26 8.08 61.49 -7.36
CA VAL A 26 9.49 61.88 -7.14
C VAL A 26 10.15 62.31 -8.46
N VAL A 27 9.91 61.56 -9.55
CA VAL A 27 10.44 61.91 -10.88
C VAL A 27 9.89 63.26 -11.35
N PHE A 28 8.59 63.51 -11.21
CA PHE A 28 7.98 64.77 -11.62
C PHE A 28 8.53 65.97 -10.86
N LEU A 29 8.79 65.83 -9.57
CA LEU A 29 9.46 66.86 -8.77
C LEU A 29 10.90 67.09 -9.22
N GLY A 30 11.64 66.02 -9.54
CA GLY A 30 13.02 66.10 -10.05
C GLY A 30 13.14 66.79 -11.41
N VAL A 31 12.09 66.73 -12.25
CA VAL A 31 12.02 67.41 -13.56
C VAL A 31 11.48 68.85 -13.43
N GLY A 32 11.27 69.34 -12.20
CA GLY A 32 10.96 70.74 -11.91
C GLY A 32 9.47 71.08 -11.75
N ASN A 33 8.59 70.08 -11.63
CA ASN A 33 7.20 70.33 -11.22
C ASN A 33 7.15 70.80 -9.77
N ARG A 34 6.18 71.67 -9.43
CA ARG A 34 5.98 72.14 -8.06
C ARG A 34 5.12 71.16 -7.28
N LEU A 35 5.35 71.10 -5.96
CA LEU A 35 4.41 70.50 -5.01
C LEU A 35 3.18 71.41 -4.90
N ASP A 36 2.18 71.16 -5.75
CA ASP A 36 0.90 71.86 -5.74
C ASP A 36 -0.29 70.88 -5.70
N PHE A 37 -1.52 71.42 -5.66
CA PHE A 37 -2.74 70.59 -5.68
C PHE A 37 -2.96 69.81 -6.99
N ASN A 38 -2.23 70.15 -8.07
CA ASN A 38 -2.38 69.48 -9.36
C ASN A 38 -1.53 68.22 -9.47
N LEU A 39 -0.37 68.19 -8.80
CA LEU A 39 0.57 67.07 -8.89
C LEU A 39 -0.07 65.69 -8.58
N PRO A 40 -0.85 65.50 -7.49
CA PRO A 40 -1.51 64.21 -7.22
C PRO A 40 -2.50 63.82 -8.31
N LEU A 41 -3.18 64.80 -8.92
CA LEU A 41 -4.18 64.57 -9.96
C LEU A 41 -3.52 64.19 -11.29
N THR A 42 -2.37 64.80 -11.63
CA THR A 42 -1.53 64.42 -12.77
C THR A 42 -0.99 63.00 -12.61
N ILE A 43 -0.52 62.63 -11.41
CA ILE A 43 -0.07 61.26 -11.12
C ILE A 43 -1.25 60.28 -11.27
N PHE A 44 -2.43 60.62 -10.76
CA PHE A 44 -3.62 59.78 -10.88
C PHE A 44 -4.02 59.56 -12.36
N CYS A 45 -4.06 60.61 -13.18
CA CYS A 45 -4.33 60.51 -14.61
C CYS A 45 -3.31 59.63 -15.36
N ASN A 46 -2.06 59.54 -14.89
CA ASN A 46 -1.08 58.64 -15.48
C ASN A 46 -1.25 57.19 -14.99
N VAL A 47 -1.43 56.99 -13.69
CA VAL A 47 -1.39 55.66 -13.06
C VAL A 47 -2.70 54.88 -13.22
N ALA A 48 -3.85 55.56 -13.18
CA ALA A 48 -5.15 54.88 -13.22
C ALA A 48 -5.39 54.09 -14.52
N PRO A 49 -5.11 54.64 -15.74
CA PRO A 49 -5.23 53.87 -16.98
C PRO A 49 -4.32 52.64 -16.98
N ALA A 50 -3.08 52.80 -16.51
CA ALA A 50 -2.09 51.72 -16.42
C ALA A 50 -2.59 50.58 -15.53
N ALA A 51 -3.16 50.92 -14.38
CA ALA A 51 -3.72 49.97 -13.43
C ALA A 51 -4.92 49.20 -13.97
N VAL A 52 -5.78 49.85 -14.77
CA VAL A 52 -6.88 49.14 -15.43
C VAL A 52 -6.35 48.22 -16.54
N LEU A 53 -5.45 48.71 -17.39
CA LEU A 53 -4.85 47.93 -18.47
C LEU A 53 -4.03 46.74 -17.94
N GLY A 54 -3.38 46.88 -16.79
CA GLY A 54 -2.62 45.80 -16.15
C GLY A 54 -3.48 44.59 -15.78
N LEU A 55 -4.79 44.76 -15.56
CA LEU A 55 -5.71 43.65 -15.36
C LEU A 55 -5.91 42.82 -16.64
N LEU A 56 -5.85 43.45 -17.82
CA LEU A 56 -5.88 42.74 -19.10
C LEU A 56 -4.60 41.94 -19.30
N VAL A 57 -3.43 42.49 -18.95
CA VAL A 57 -2.15 41.77 -18.97
C VAL A 57 -2.23 40.53 -18.09
N PHE A 58 -2.77 40.67 -16.89
CA PHE A 58 -3.00 39.54 -15.98
C PHE A 58 -3.92 38.47 -16.59
N GLN A 59 -4.98 38.86 -17.28
CA GLN A 59 -5.88 37.91 -17.95
C GLN A 59 -5.22 37.19 -19.13
N ILE A 60 -4.44 37.91 -19.95
CA ILE A 60 -3.68 37.36 -21.07
C ILE A 60 -2.70 36.31 -20.55
N CYS A 61 -1.87 36.65 -19.57
CA CYS A 61 -0.87 35.75 -19.02
C CYS A 61 -1.50 34.50 -18.37
N ARG A 62 -2.68 34.62 -17.76
CA ARG A 62 -3.40 33.47 -17.18
C ARG A 62 -3.96 32.52 -18.23
N ARG A 63 -4.36 33.01 -19.40
CA ARG A 63 -4.92 32.20 -20.49
C ARG A 63 -3.82 31.60 -21.35
N LEU A 64 -2.78 32.38 -21.60
CA LEU A 64 -1.68 32.00 -22.48
C LEU A 64 -0.59 31.30 -21.68
N LYS A 65 -0.54 29.97 -21.80
CA LYS A 65 0.50 29.15 -21.19
C LYS A 65 1.63 28.90 -22.17
N TRP A 66 2.85 28.86 -21.66
CA TRP A 66 4.00 28.40 -22.44
C TRP A 66 3.78 26.96 -22.94
N SER A 67 4.08 26.73 -24.21
CA SER A 67 3.98 25.41 -24.85
C SER A 67 5.09 25.29 -25.90
N GLU A 68 5.87 24.21 -25.86
CA GLU A 68 6.98 23.97 -26.78
C GLU A 68 6.55 23.96 -28.26
N ARG A 69 5.32 23.54 -28.56
CA ARG A 69 4.79 23.49 -29.93
C ARG A 69 4.27 24.83 -30.45
N ARG A 70 4.03 25.82 -29.58
CA ARG A 70 3.39 27.11 -29.93
C ARG A 70 4.21 28.32 -29.50
N GLN A 71 5.53 28.16 -29.35
CA GLN A 71 6.45 29.22 -28.98
C GLN A 71 6.34 30.49 -29.84
N PRO A 72 6.31 30.44 -31.19
CA PRO A 72 6.24 31.67 -31.98
C PRO A 72 4.92 32.40 -31.76
N LEU A 73 3.80 31.69 -31.63
CA LEU A 73 2.50 32.29 -31.34
C LEU A 73 2.48 32.95 -29.95
N PHE A 74 3.08 32.30 -28.95
CA PHE A 74 3.22 32.85 -27.60
C PHE A 74 3.98 34.18 -27.62
N VAL A 75 5.15 34.19 -28.27
CA VAL A 75 6.00 35.38 -28.39
C VAL A 75 5.28 36.49 -29.16
N SER A 76 4.66 36.17 -30.29
CA SER A 76 3.93 37.16 -31.11
C SER A 76 2.77 37.80 -30.35
N ILE A 77 1.99 37.03 -29.58
CA ILE A 77 0.89 37.58 -28.77
C ILE A 77 1.43 38.51 -27.69
N HIS A 78 2.53 38.15 -27.02
CA HIS A 78 3.11 39.02 -26.00
C HIS A 78 3.75 40.28 -26.58
N LEU A 79 4.42 40.20 -27.72
CA LEU A 79 4.98 41.37 -28.42
C LEU A 79 3.86 42.34 -28.84
N LEU A 80 2.79 41.82 -29.46
CA LEU A 80 1.65 42.63 -29.86
C LEU A 80 0.97 43.26 -28.63
N SER A 81 0.73 42.48 -27.59
CA SER A 81 0.09 42.96 -26.36
C SER A 81 0.93 44.00 -25.62
N LEU A 82 2.26 43.88 -25.64
CA LEU A 82 3.19 44.84 -25.05
C LEU A 82 3.16 46.18 -25.78
N ILE A 83 3.18 46.15 -27.11
CA ILE A 83 3.08 47.35 -27.96
C ILE A 83 1.71 48.01 -27.77
N SER A 84 0.63 47.23 -27.83
CA SER A 84 -0.74 47.71 -27.62
C SER A 84 -0.95 48.30 -26.22
N PHE A 85 -0.42 47.66 -25.18
CA PHE A 85 -0.48 48.18 -23.81
C PHE A 85 0.21 49.55 -23.68
N SER A 86 1.43 49.65 -24.20
CA SER A 86 2.25 50.87 -24.10
C SER A 86 1.65 52.02 -24.91
N ALA A 87 1.18 51.74 -26.13
CA ALA A 87 0.51 52.73 -26.97
C ALA A 87 -0.82 53.21 -26.37
N LEU A 88 -1.64 52.28 -25.87
CA LEU A 88 -2.94 52.60 -25.28
C LEU A 88 -2.78 53.38 -23.97
N TRP A 89 -1.81 53.02 -23.12
CA TRP A 89 -1.51 53.78 -21.91
C TRP A 89 -1.04 55.21 -22.23
N CYS A 90 -0.16 55.37 -23.22
CA CYS A 90 0.28 56.69 -23.68
C CYS A 90 -0.91 57.53 -24.18
N PHE A 91 -1.76 56.96 -25.03
CA PHE A 91 -2.96 57.63 -25.55
C PHE A 91 -3.94 58.04 -24.43
N LEU A 92 -4.25 57.13 -23.52
CA LEU A 92 -5.16 57.41 -22.40
C LEU A 92 -4.60 58.47 -21.46
N THR A 93 -3.30 58.45 -21.19
CA THR A 93 -2.68 59.50 -20.35
C THR A 93 -2.77 60.87 -21.02
N LEU A 94 -2.48 60.97 -22.32
CA LEU A 94 -2.63 62.24 -23.05
C LEU A 94 -4.08 62.72 -23.07
N LEU A 95 -5.04 61.81 -23.23
CA LEU A 95 -6.46 62.12 -23.18
C LEU A 95 -6.89 62.62 -21.80
N ASP A 96 -6.49 61.93 -20.73
CA ASP A 96 -6.83 62.27 -19.34
C ASP A 96 -6.21 63.60 -18.93
N LEU A 97 -4.96 63.87 -19.32
CA LEU A 97 -4.31 65.16 -19.07
C LEU A 97 -4.96 66.30 -19.87
N SER A 98 -5.38 66.03 -21.11
CA SER A 98 -6.12 67.01 -21.93
C SER A 98 -7.49 67.32 -21.31
N LEU A 99 -8.20 66.30 -20.85
CA LEU A 99 -9.46 66.45 -20.11
C LEU A 99 -9.26 67.23 -18.81
N LEU A 100 -8.23 66.91 -18.04
CA LEU A 100 -7.91 67.63 -16.81
C LEU A 100 -7.64 69.12 -17.10
N SER A 101 -6.85 69.42 -18.15
CA SER A 101 -6.56 70.80 -18.53
C SER A 101 -7.81 71.56 -18.98
N PHE A 102 -8.73 70.90 -19.70
CA PHE A 102 -10.02 71.45 -20.07
C PHE A 102 -10.88 71.76 -18.83
N LEU A 103 -10.97 70.83 -17.87
CA LEU A 103 -11.73 71.03 -16.65
C LEU A 103 -11.20 72.20 -15.80
N GLN A 104 -9.89 72.45 -15.84
CA GLN A 104 -9.26 73.53 -15.08
C GLN A 104 -9.33 74.90 -15.78
N ARG A 105 -9.21 74.93 -17.11
CA ARG A 105 -9.05 76.17 -17.89
C ARG A 105 -10.26 76.54 -18.75
N GLY A 106 -11.24 75.64 -18.88
CA GLY A 106 -12.44 75.79 -19.72
C GLY A 106 -12.19 75.73 -21.22
N VAL A 107 -10.96 75.50 -21.67
CA VAL A 107 -10.58 75.45 -23.09
C VAL A 107 -9.93 74.11 -23.40
N TRP A 108 -10.47 73.41 -24.41
CA TRP A 108 -9.92 72.13 -24.82
C TRP A 108 -8.63 72.35 -25.59
N ALA A 109 -7.53 71.79 -25.08
CA ALA A 109 -6.25 71.76 -25.75
C ALA A 109 -5.60 70.39 -25.55
N PHE A 110 -5.06 69.83 -26.64
CA PHE A 110 -4.27 68.62 -26.54
C PHE A 110 -2.95 68.94 -25.85
N VAL A 111 -2.70 68.26 -24.73
CA VAL A 111 -1.39 68.29 -24.07
C VAL A 111 -0.36 67.74 -25.05
N ARG A 112 0.68 68.53 -25.31
CA ARG A 112 1.80 68.12 -26.17
C ARG A 112 2.97 67.74 -25.30
N TRP A 113 3.38 66.49 -25.40
CA TRP A 113 4.64 66.02 -24.86
C TRP A 113 5.75 66.18 -25.88
N ASP A 114 6.95 66.47 -25.39
CA ASP A 114 8.14 66.39 -26.20
C ASP A 114 8.51 64.93 -26.51
N VAL A 115 9.48 64.75 -27.39
CA VAL A 115 9.94 63.43 -27.81
C VAL A 115 10.48 62.62 -26.63
N PHE A 116 11.12 63.28 -25.68
CA PHE A 116 11.72 62.64 -24.50
C PHE A 116 10.63 62.04 -23.59
N ALA A 117 9.58 62.79 -23.28
CA ALA A 117 8.45 62.34 -22.48
C ALA A 117 7.67 61.20 -23.18
N LEU A 118 7.51 61.25 -24.50
CA LEU A 118 6.89 60.15 -25.26
C LEU A 118 7.72 58.87 -25.21
N GLN A 119 9.05 58.96 -25.38
CA GLN A 119 9.96 57.82 -25.27
C GLN A 119 9.92 57.22 -23.86
N TRP A 120 9.94 58.07 -22.84
CA TRP A 120 9.90 57.63 -21.46
C TRP A 120 8.54 57.01 -21.09
N GLN A 121 7.43 57.57 -21.57
CA GLN A 121 6.11 56.95 -21.37
C GLN A 121 6.04 55.58 -22.04
N PHE A 122 6.51 55.46 -23.29
CA PHE A 122 6.50 54.19 -24.00
C PHE A 122 7.36 53.14 -23.30
N PHE A 123 8.60 53.49 -22.93
CA PHE A 123 9.50 52.58 -22.23
C PHE A 123 8.96 52.19 -20.83
N SER A 124 8.32 53.11 -20.11
CA SER A 124 7.60 52.79 -18.86
C SER A 124 6.48 51.77 -19.10
N GLY A 125 5.77 51.87 -20.22
CA GLY A 125 4.76 50.91 -20.65
C GLY A 125 5.34 49.51 -20.87
N VAL A 126 6.46 49.42 -21.60
CA VAL A 126 7.18 48.15 -21.84
C VAL A 126 7.59 47.52 -20.50
N MET A 127 8.19 48.31 -19.60
CA MET A 127 8.67 47.82 -18.31
C MET A 127 7.53 47.39 -17.39
N ALA A 128 6.43 48.14 -17.34
CA ALA A 128 5.25 47.78 -16.54
C ALA A 128 4.62 46.48 -17.05
N TYR A 129 4.44 46.35 -18.37
CA TYR A 129 3.94 45.12 -18.97
C TYR A 129 4.84 43.92 -18.65
N ALA A 130 6.15 44.06 -18.88
CA ALA A 130 7.13 43.01 -18.62
C ALA A 130 7.10 42.59 -17.14
N THR A 131 7.08 43.56 -16.22
CA THR A 131 7.03 43.30 -14.78
C THR A 131 5.78 42.52 -14.37
N ILE A 132 4.60 42.93 -14.86
CA ILE A 132 3.33 42.23 -14.57
C ILE A 132 3.35 40.82 -15.14
N ALA A 133 3.75 40.66 -16.41
CA ALA A 133 3.82 39.36 -17.08
C ALA A 133 4.79 38.42 -16.37
N SER A 134 6.01 38.89 -16.05
CA SER A 134 7.02 38.13 -15.31
C SER A 134 6.52 37.70 -13.94
N ALA A 135 5.89 38.59 -13.17
CA ALA A 135 5.34 38.25 -11.86
C ALA A 135 4.26 37.15 -11.94
N VAL A 136 3.41 37.19 -12.97
CA VAL A 136 2.40 36.15 -13.20
C VAL A 136 3.04 34.82 -13.56
N TYR A 137 4.01 34.80 -14.46
CA TYR A 137 4.67 33.56 -14.88
C TYR A 137 5.52 32.94 -13.78
N VAL A 138 6.29 33.74 -13.03
CA VAL A 138 7.06 33.24 -11.88
C VAL A 138 6.14 32.57 -10.86
N LYS A 139 5.00 33.20 -10.55
CA LYS A 139 4.01 32.62 -9.65
C LYS A 139 3.45 31.29 -10.20
N GLN A 140 3.09 31.26 -11.49
CA GLN A 140 2.53 30.06 -12.11
C GLN A 140 3.54 28.90 -12.14
N ILE A 141 4.81 29.18 -12.43
CA ILE A 141 5.89 28.18 -12.40
C ILE A 141 6.06 27.63 -10.99
N ASN A 142 6.11 28.50 -9.98
CA ASN A 142 6.25 28.06 -8.59
C ASN A 142 5.05 27.21 -8.12
N GLU A 143 3.82 27.58 -8.49
CA GLU A 143 2.63 26.78 -8.18
C GLU A 143 2.66 25.41 -8.86
N ASN A 144 3.16 25.32 -10.10
CA ASN A 144 3.30 24.05 -10.81
C ASN A 144 4.39 23.16 -10.20
N LEU A 145 5.57 23.72 -9.87
CA LEU A 145 6.65 22.99 -9.22
C LEU A 145 6.21 22.40 -7.87
N GLN A 146 5.53 23.21 -7.05
CA GLN A 146 4.98 22.73 -5.77
C GLN A 146 3.93 21.63 -5.97
N ALA A 147 3.12 21.70 -7.03
CA ALA A 147 2.15 20.65 -7.33
C ALA A 147 2.82 19.34 -7.75
N GLU A 148 3.91 19.41 -8.53
CA GLU A 148 4.71 18.25 -8.93
C GLU A 148 5.41 17.60 -7.74
N GLU A 149 6.04 18.39 -6.87
CA GLU A 149 6.68 17.89 -5.63
C GLU A 149 5.68 17.16 -4.73
N ARG A 150 4.49 17.74 -4.53
CA ARG A 150 3.41 17.11 -3.75
C ARG A 150 2.98 15.80 -4.37
N ARG A 151 2.78 15.76 -5.69
CA ARG A 151 2.40 14.55 -6.41
C ARG A 151 3.45 13.45 -6.26
N SER A 152 4.74 13.81 -6.38
CA SER A 152 5.86 12.88 -6.19
C SER A 152 5.91 12.33 -4.75
N SER A 153 5.75 13.20 -3.75
CA SER A 153 5.71 12.80 -2.34
C SER A 153 4.54 11.88 -2.02
N GLU A 154 3.35 12.16 -2.57
CA GLU A 154 2.17 11.30 -2.41
C GLU A 154 2.38 9.92 -3.03
N LEU A 155 2.98 9.84 -4.21
CA LEU A 155 3.30 8.56 -4.86
C LEU A 155 4.31 7.76 -4.05
N ARG A 156 5.36 8.40 -3.53
CA ARG A 156 6.36 7.75 -2.65
C ARG A 156 5.71 7.18 -1.39
N LEU A 157 4.85 7.96 -0.72
CA LEU A 157 4.16 7.50 0.49
C LEU A 157 3.23 6.31 0.20
N ARG A 158 2.53 6.32 -0.94
CA ARG A 158 1.69 5.20 -1.36
C ARG A 158 2.51 3.93 -1.62
N ALA A 159 3.67 4.06 -2.27
CA ALA A 159 4.57 2.93 -2.51
C ALA A 159 5.07 2.31 -1.19
N VAL A 160 5.55 3.13 -0.26
CA VAL A 160 6.00 2.65 1.08
C VAL A 160 4.88 1.94 1.83
N ARG A 161 3.65 2.48 1.79
CA ARG A 161 2.50 1.83 2.44
C ARG A 161 2.12 0.50 1.79
N ALA A 162 2.17 0.42 0.48
CA ALA A 162 1.89 -0.83 -0.24
C ALA A 162 2.94 -1.90 0.07
N GLU A 163 4.22 -1.51 0.14
CA GLU A 163 5.32 -2.39 0.53
C GLU A 163 5.18 -2.89 1.98
N ALA A 164 4.85 -1.99 2.93
CA ALA A 164 4.58 -2.37 4.31
C ALA A 164 3.36 -3.30 4.45
N ALA A 165 2.28 -3.03 3.70
CA ALA A 165 1.11 -3.90 3.67
C ALA A 165 1.43 -5.29 3.10
N ARG A 166 2.25 -5.34 2.04
CA ARG A 166 2.74 -6.59 1.46
C ARG A 166 3.60 -7.37 2.45
N ALA A 167 4.60 -6.72 3.05
CA ALA A 167 5.44 -7.35 4.07
C ALA A 167 4.61 -7.87 5.26
N SER A 168 3.61 -7.10 5.71
CA SER A 168 2.69 -7.55 6.76
C SER A 168 1.85 -8.74 6.33
N ALA A 169 1.39 -8.79 5.08
CA ALA A 169 0.63 -9.92 4.55
C ALA A 169 1.51 -11.18 4.43
N GLU A 170 2.74 -11.03 3.92
CA GLU A 170 3.73 -12.11 3.85
C GLU A 170 4.06 -12.64 5.25
N LEU A 171 4.32 -11.77 6.24
CA LEU A 171 4.53 -12.16 7.63
C LEU A 171 3.31 -12.85 8.24
N SER A 172 2.10 -12.39 7.93
CA SER A 172 0.86 -13.03 8.39
C SER A 172 0.69 -14.42 7.77
N ALA A 173 1.00 -14.57 6.48
CA ALA A 173 0.97 -15.85 5.79
C ALA A 173 2.01 -16.82 6.37
N LEU A 174 3.25 -16.37 6.60
CA LEU A 174 4.29 -17.15 7.27
C LEU A 174 3.84 -17.60 8.68
N ARG A 175 3.24 -16.70 9.46
CA ARG A 175 2.70 -17.03 10.79
C ARG A 175 1.54 -18.03 10.72
N ALA A 176 0.67 -17.93 9.72
CA ALA A 176 -0.46 -18.83 9.53
C ALA A 176 -0.01 -20.25 9.08
N GLN A 177 1.13 -20.35 8.40
CA GLN A 177 1.71 -21.62 7.95
C GLN A 177 2.41 -22.40 9.07
N LEU A 178 2.74 -21.76 10.20
CA LEU A 178 3.16 -22.43 11.43
C LEU A 178 1.91 -22.65 12.27
N ASN A 179 1.48 -23.90 12.54
CA ASN A 179 0.34 -24.14 13.43
C ASN A 179 0.69 -23.70 14.86
N PRO A 180 0.31 -22.48 15.31
CA PRO A 180 0.92 -21.87 16.49
C PRO A 180 0.50 -22.63 17.74
N HIS A 181 -0.72 -23.17 17.72
CA HIS A 181 -1.31 -23.86 18.84
C HIS A 181 -0.59 -25.18 19.16
N PHE A 182 -0.14 -25.93 18.14
CA PHE A 182 0.66 -27.13 18.39
C PHE A 182 2.04 -26.77 18.96
N LEU A 183 2.74 -25.81 18.34
CA LEU A 183 4.06 -25.36 18.80
C LEU A 183 4.03 -24.83 20.23
N PHE A 184 3.06 -23.97 20.57
CA PHE A 184 2.95 -23.41 21.93
C PHE A 184 2.60 -24.48 22.97
N ASN A 185 1.70 -25.42 22.66
CA ASN A 185 1.33 -26.49 23.61
C ASN A 185 2.48 -27.47 23.86
N THR A 186 3.24 -27.80 22.81
CA THR A 186 4.40 -28.69 22.94
C THR A 186 5.52 -28.00 23.74
N LEU A 187 5.82 -26.73 23.46
CA LEU A 187 6.79 -25.95 24.24
C LEU A 187 6.39 -25.81 25.72
N HIS A 188 5.10 -25.57 26.00
CA HIS A 188 4.63 -25.45 27.37
C HIS A 188 4.76 -26.77 28.15
N SER A 189 4.54 -27.91 27.48
CA SER A 189 4.72 -29.25 28.08
C SER A 189 6.21 -29.54 28.33
N LEU A 190 7.08 -29.20 27.37
CA LEU A 190 8.54 -29.32 27.52
C LEU A 190 9.08 -28.46 28.68
N MET A 191 8.60 -27.22 28.83
CA MET A 191 8.99 -26.36 29.95
C MET A 191 8.60 -26.92 31.32
N ALA A 192 7.49 -27.65 31.40
CA ALA A 192 7.10 -28.34 32.63
C ALA A 192 8.04 -29.52 32.94
N LEU A 193 8.39 -30.32 31.91
CA LEU A 193 9.30 -31.45 31.99
C LEU A 193 10.71 -31.07 32.45
N VAL A 194 11.28 -29.97 31.93
CA VAL A 194 12.63 -29.47 32.31
C VAL A 194 12.76 -29.25 33.82
N ARG A 195 11.67 -28.93 34.53
CA ARG A 195 11.68 -28.67 35.98
C ARG A 195 11.52 -29.93 36.83
N THR A 196 11.02 -31.02 36.26
CA THR A 196 10.67 -32.25 36.97
C THR A 196 11.58 -33.43 36.64
N ASP A 197 12.05 -33.52 35.39
CA ASP A 197 12.90 -34.61 34.89
C ASP A 197 13.72 -34.12 33.69
N ALA A 198 15.00 -33.82 33.94
CA ALA A 198 15.89 -33.21 32.96
C ALA A 198 16.27 -34.16 31.80
N ASP A 199 16.47 -35.44 32.10
CA ASP A 199 16.88 -36.44 31.11
C ASP A 199 15.74 -36.71 30.12
N THR A 200 14.52 -36.85 30.63
CA THR A 200 13.32 -36.99 29.78
C THR A 200 13.03 -35.72 28.98
N ALA A 201 13.36 -34.53 29.53
CA ALA A 201 13.21 -33.27 28.82
C ALA A 201 14.18 -33.12 27.65
N GLU A 202 15.43 -33.59 27.78
CA GLU A 202 16.42 -33.56 26.72
C GLU A 202 15.98 -34.41 25.52
N GLU A 203 15.54 -35.65 25.78
CA GLU A 203 15.00 -36.54 24.73
C GLU A 203 13.78 -35.92 24.03
N ALA A 204 12.90 -35.28 24.80
CA ALA A 204 11.72 -34.62 24.27
C ALA A 204 12.07 -33.40 23.38
N ILE A 205 13.13 -32.65 23.73
CA ILE A 205 13.64 -31.53 22.92
C ILE A 205 14.21 -32.05 21.60
N GLU A 206 15.00 -33.12 21.60
CA GLU A 206 15.54 -33.72 20.38
C GLU A 206 14.42 -34.18 19.42
N ARG A 207 13.42 -34.88 19.96
CA ARG A 207 12.24 -35.33 19.19
C ARG A 207 11.47 -34.14 18.60
N PHE A 208 11.30 -33.08 19.38
CA PHE A 208 10.68 -31.85 18.90
C PHE A 208 11.49 -31.17 17.78
N ALA A 209 12.82 -31.15 17.89
CA ALA A 209 13.71 -30.63 16.86
C ALA A 209 13.61 -31.45 15.55
N LEU A 210 13.52 -32.78 15.64
CA LEU A 210 13.28 -33.65 14.48
C LEU A 210 11.94 -33.35 13.79
N MET A 211 10.88 -33.13 14.57
CA MET A 211 9.57 -32.73 14.04
C MET A 211 9.62 -31.36 13.36
N LEU A 212 10.27 -30.37 13.96
CA LEU A 212 10.46 -29.04 13.36
C LEU A 212 11.23 -29.13 12.04
N ARG A 213 12.30 -29.94 11.99
CA ARG A 213 13.08 -30.15 10.78
C ARG A 213 12.25 -30.77 9.66
N TYR A 214 11.36 -31.71 9.98
CA TYR A 214 10.43 -32.27 9.02
C TYR A 214 9.47 -31.22 8.46
N VAL A 215 8.86 -30.41 9.34
CA VAL A 215 7.96 -29.32 8.93
C VAL A 215 8.66 -28.36 7.97
N LEU A 216 9.86 -27.89 8.33
CA LEU A 216 10.62 -26.96 7.49
C LEU A 216 11.02 -27.57 6.14
N ARG A 217 11.51 -28.82 6.10
CA ARG A 217 11.86 -29.50 4.83
C ARG A 217 10.65 -29.76 3.93
N SER A 218 9.50 -30.06 4.53
CA SER A 218 8.26 -30.27 3.78
C SER A 218 7.74 -28.96 3.15
N GLN A 219 8.04 -27.82 3.78
CA GLN A 219 7.72 -26.48 3.30
C GLN A 219 8.64 -26.03 2.16
N GLU A 220 9.97 -26.19 2.30
CA GLU A 220 10.95 -25.85 1.25
C GLU A 220 10.68 -26.60 -0.07
N LYS A 221 10.31 -27.88 0.00
CA LYS A 221 9.96 -28.67 -1.20
C LYS A 221 8.66 -28.20 -1.87
N SER A 222 7.72 -27.62 -1.11
CA SER A 222 6.44 -27.15 -1.65
C SER A 222 6.58 -25.87 -2.48
N GLU A 223 7.65 -25.10 -2.30
CA GLU A 223 7.96 -23.91 -3.11
C GLU A 223 8.59 -24.30 -4.47
N THR A 224 9.14 -25.51 -4.59
CA THR A 224 9.85 -25.98 -5.78
C THR A 224 9.04 -27.01 -6.60
N THR A 225 7.98 -27.60 -6.04
CA THR A 225 7.16 -28.62 -6.71
C THR A 225 5.69 -28.55 -6.28
N THR A 226 4.76 -28.76 -7.22
CA THR A 226 3.29 -28.66 -7.03
C THR A 226 2.72 -29.64 -5.99
N THR A 227 3.49 -30.65 -5.57
CA THR A 227 3.13 -31.60 -4.50
C THR A 227 4.39 -32.10 -3.80
N THR A 228 4.52 -31.86 -2.48
CA THR A 228 5.62 -32.42 -1.67
C THR A 228 5.33 -33.89 -1.36
N ASP A 229 5.76 -34.78 -2.25
CA ASP A 229 5.72 -36.22 -1.98
C ASP A 229 6.83 -36.61 -0.99
N VAL A 230 6.42 -37.31 0.06
CA VAL A 230 7.28 -37.92 1.07
C VAL A 230 7.00 -39.42 1.14
N THR A 231 7.96 -40.17 1.65
CA THR A 231 7.73 -41.59 1.94
C THR A 231 6.82 -41.76 3.16
N PHE A 232 6.06 -42.85 3.22
CA PHE A 232 5.32 -43.23 4.41
C PHE A 232 6.24 -43.37 5.62
N GLY A 233 7.49 -43.80 5.43
CA GLY A 233 8.51 -43.82 6.48
C GLY A 233 8.80 -42.44 7.07
N GLU A 234 8.89 -41.40 6.25
CA GLU A 234 9.07 -40.03 6.73
C GLU A 234 7.85 -39.54 7.54
N GLU A 235 6.63 -39.77 7.04
CA GLU A 235 5.39 -39.44 7.77
C GLU A 235 5.26 -40.25 9.07
N TRP A 236 5.59 -41.53 9.04
CA TRP A 236 5.57 -42.40 10.20
C TRP A 236 6.55 -41.93 11.27
N ASN A 237 7.78 -41.58 10.89
CA ASN A 237 8.78 -41.08 11.83
C ASN A 237 8.31 -39.78 12.50
N PHE A 238 7.70 -38.87 11.74
CA PHE A 238 7.11 -37.66 12.30
C PHE A 238 6.00 -37.98 13.31
N VAL A 239 5.06 -38.86 12.93
CA VAL A 239 3.94 -39.28 13.77
C VAL A 239 4.40 -40.04 15.02
N GLN A 240 5.45 -40.85 14.92
CA GLN A 240 6.02 -41.56 16.05
C GLN A 240 6.61 -40.59 17.07
N ASN A 241 7.38 -39.59 16.62
CA ASN A 241 7.91 -38.56 17.52
C ASN A 241 6.79 -37.74 18.17
N TYR A 242 5.73 -37.41 17.42
CA TYR A 242 4.53 -36.77 17.98
C TYR A 242 3.89 -37.62 19.09
N LEU A 243 3.70 -38.92 18.85
CA LEU A 243 3.06 -39.83 19.79
C LEU A 243 3.89 -40.03 21.06
N GLU A 244 5.23 -40.07 20.96
CA GLU A 244 6.09 -40.14 22.13
C GLU A 244 5.98 -38.87 22.98
N LEU A 245 5.97 -37.68 22.36
CA LEU A 245 5.75 -36.42 23.09
C LEU A 245 4.38 -36.36 23.77
N GLU A 246 3.33 -36.85 23.08
CA GLU A 246 1.99 -36.95 23.66
C GLU A 246 1.91 -37.98 24.78
N ARG A 247 2.71 -39.06 24.71
CA ARG A 247 2.81 -40.08 25.76
C ARG A 247 3.49 -39.54 27.02
N LEU A 248 4.44 -38.62 26.91
CA LEU A 248 4.98 -37.92 28.09
C LEU A 248 3.90 -37.13 28.85
N ARG A 249 2.92 -36.57 28.13
CA ARG A 249 1.81 -35.83 28.74
C ARG A 249 0.68 -36.72 29.26
N LEU A 250 0.32 -37.75 28.49
CA LEU A 250 -0.82 -38.61 28.79
C LEU A 250 -0.46 -39.84 29.63
N GLY A 251 0.83 -40.18 29.72
CA GLY A 251 1.33 -41.37 30.40
C GLY A 251 0.66 -42.64 29.87
N GLU A 252 0.30 -43.54 30.79
CA GLU A 252 -0.38 -44.81 30.51
C GLU A 252 -1.78 -44.65 29.88
N ARG A 253 -2.32 -43.44 29.80
CA ARG A 253 -3.62 -43.17 29.16
C ARG A 253 -3.57 -43.25 27.64
N LEU A 254 -2.38 -43.19 27.03
CA LEU A 254 -2.20 -43.36 25.58
C LEU A 254 -1.57 -44.72 25.29
N GLN A 255 -2.40 -45.70 24.91
CA GLN A 255 -1.92 -47.02 24.50
C GLN A 255 -1.73 -47.07 22.99
N LEU A 256 -0.52 -47.31 22.52
CA LEU A 256 -0.23 -47.41 21.09
C LEU A 256 -0.12 -48.89 20.66
N LYS A 257 -0.81 -49.25 19.58
CA LYS A 257 -0.62 -50.51 18.87
C LYS A 257 -0.30 -50.22 17.41
N THR A 258 0.76 -50.82 16.88
CA THR A 258 1.21 -50.61 15.50
C THR A 258 1.37 -51.93 14.76
N GLU A 259 0.80 -52.01 13.56
CA GLU A 259 0.93 -53.15 12.65
C GLU A 259 1.31 -52.61 11.26
N ILE A 260 2.61 -52.40 11.03
CA ILE A 260 3.12 -51.79 9.79
C ILE A 260 3.95 -52.81 9.03
N GLU A 261 3.55 -53.07 7.79
CA GLU A 261 4.30 -53.92 6.87
C GLU A 261 5.59 -53.21 6.41
N PRO A 262 6.77 -53.86 6.40
CA PRO A 262 8.04 -53.20 6.06
C PRO A 262 8.03 -52.53 4.68
N ALA A 263 7.37 -53.14 3.70
CA ALA A 263 7.27 -52.60 2.35
C ALA A 263 6.42 -51.31 2.28
N ALA A 264 5.55 -51.05 3.28
CA ALA A 264 4.76 -49.83 3.34
C ALA A 264 5.63 -48.57 3.47
N PHE A 265 6.80 -48.66 4.12
CA PHE A 265 7.66 -47.49 4.39
C PHE A 265 8.17 -46.79 3.13
N ALA A 266 8.26 -47.49 2.00
CA ALA A 266 8.78 -46.95 0.75
C ALA A 266 7.71 -46.22 -0.10
N TYR A 267 6.42 -46.41 0.19
CA TYR A 267 5.34 -45.78 -0.58
C TYR A 267 5.35 -44.27 -0.42
N ARG A 268 5.05 -43.56 -1.50
CA ARG A 268 4.96 -42.10 -1.48
C ARG A 268 3.53 -41.62 -1.31
N LEU A 269 3.38 -40.56 -0.52
CA LEU A 269 2.14 -39.85 -0.30
C LEU A 269 2.43 -38.36 -0.06
N PRO A 270 1.42 -37.49 -0.20
CA PRO A 270 1.57 -36.10 0.19
C PRO A 270 1.97 -35.97 1.66
N ALA A 271 2.90 -35.04 1.94
CA ALA A 271 3.25 -34.70 3.31
C ALA A 271 2.00 -34.31 4.12
N PHE A 272 2.03 -34.59 5.43
CA PHE A 272 0.95 -34.37 6.37
C PHE A 272 -0.35 -35.13 6.05
N THR A 273 -0.25 -36.33 5.47
CA THR A 273 -1.40 -37.23 5.31
C THR A 273 -1.75 -37.93 6.62
N LEU A 274 -0.75 -38.44 7.34
CA LEU A 274 -0.95 -39.25 8.54
C LEU A 274 -1.12 -38.39 9.80
N GLN A 275 -0.35 -37.31 9.92
CA GLN A 275 -0.36 -36.45 11.11
C GLN A 275 -1.77 -35.97 11.48
N PRO A 276 -2.57 -35.33 10.61
CA PRO A 276 -3.85 -34.75 11.01
C PRO A 276 -4.84 -35.80 11.52
N ILE A 277 -4.70 -37.03 11.05
CA ILE A 277 -5.56 -38.16 11.44
C ILE A 277 -5.17 -38.62 12.84
N VAL A 278 -3.88 -38.82 13.10
CA VAL A 278 -3.36 -39.24 14.40
C VAL A 278 -3.54 -38.16 15.46
N GLU A 279 -3.29 -36.90 15.10
CA GLU A 279 -3.53 -35.74 15.97
C GLU A 279 -4.99 -35.67 16.40
N ASN A 280 -5.92 -35.87 15.45
CA ASN A 280 -7.35 -35.90 15.75
C ASN A 280 -7.72 -37.05 16.69
N ALA A 281 -7.17 -38.24 16.48
CA ALA A 281 -7.44 -39.41 17.32
C ALA A 281 -6.97 -39.19 18.77
N VAL A 282 -5.79 -38.60 18.96
CA VAL A 282 -5.25 -38.28 20.30
C VAL A 282 -6.03 -37.15 20.95
N LYS A 283 -6.18 -35.99 20.28
CA LYS A 283 -6.78 -34.79 20.88
C LYS A 283 -8.26 -34.92 21.17
N HIS A 284 -9.01 -35.58 20.29
CA HIS A 284 -10.47 -35.66 20.39
C HIS A 284 -10.97 -37.03 20.85
N GLY A 285 -10.25 -38.11 20.53
CA GLY A 285 -10.62 -39.46 20.94
C GLY A 285 -10.15 -39.81 22.35
N ILE A 286 -8.84 -39.67 22.59
CA ILE A 286 -8.17 -40.23 23.77
C ILE A 286 -8.02 -39.21 24.92
N ALA A 287 -7.46 -38.02 24.65
CA ALA A 287 -7.14 -37.04 25.68
C ALA A 287 -8.34 -36.61 26.56
N PRO A 288 -9.58 -36.44 26.03
CA PRO A 288 -10.74 -36.07 26.84
C PRO A 288 -11.25 -37.19 27.76
N ARG A 289 -10.82 -38.44 27.56
CA ARG A 289 -11.31 -39.61 28.30
C ARG A 289 -10.43 -39.87 29.52
N ALA A 290 -10.99 -39.77 30.73
CA ALA A 290 -10.23 -39.92 31.98
C ALA A 290 -9.42 -41.24 32.04
N GLY A 291 -10.02 -42.36 31.61
CA GLY A 291 -9.36 -43.66 31.55
C GLY A 291 -8.38 -43.86 30.39
N GLY A 292 -8.17 -42.85 29.54
CA GLY A 292 -7.36 -42.98 28.34
C GLY A 292 -8.02 -43.79 27.22
N GLY A 293 -7.20 -44.30 26.31
CA GLY A 293 -7.64 -45.06 25.15
C GLY A 293 -6.48 -45.65 24.34
N ARG A 294 -6.84 -46.50 23.40
CA ARG A 294 -5.94 -47.19 22.48
C ARG A 294 -6.00 -46.57 21.09
N LEU A 295 -4.84 -46.18 20.59
CA LEU A 295 -4.61 -45.83 19.21
C LEU A 295 -4.01 -47.04 18.47
N HIS A 296 -4.71 -47.53 17.46
CA HIS A 296 -4.25 -48.62 16.60
C HIS A 296 -3.96 -48.08 15.20
N ILE A 297 -2.69 -48.15 14.79
CA ILE A 297 -2.24 -47.74 13.47
C ILE A 297 -1.79 -48.99 12.70
N LYS A 298 -2.37 -49.19 11.52
CA LYS A 298 -2.07 -50.32 10.64
C LYS A 298 -1.73 -49.80 9.25
N ALA A 299 -0.66 -50.32 8.65
CA ALA A 299 -0.30 -50.06 7.27
C ALA A 299 0.06 -51.37 6.58
N ARG A 300 -0.62 -51.68 5.48
CA ARG A 300 -0.43 -52.92 4.72
C ARG A 300 -0.51 -52.63 3.23
N ILE A 301 0.11 -53.49 2.44
CA ILE A 301 -0.02 -53.46 0.98
C ILE A 301 -1.11 -54.45 0.57
N ASN A 302 -2.00 -54.03 -0.32
CA ASN A 302 -3.02 -54.89 -0.91
C ASN A 302 -3.26 -54.46 -2.36
N ASN A 303 -3.07 -55.39 -3.31
CA ASN A 303 -3.21 -55.12 -4.75
C ASN A 303 -2.48 -53.83 -5.17
N GLU A 304 -1.18 -53.71 -4.85
CA GLU A 304 -0.33 -52.55 -5.16
C GLU A 304 -0.76 -51.22 -4.52
N ASN A 305 -1.74 -51.24 -3.63
CA ASN A 305 -2.17 -50.06 -2.88
C ASN A 305 -1.68 -50.15 -1.45
N LEU A 306 -1.16 -49.04 -0.93
CA LEU A 306 -0.95 -48.86 0.49
C LEU A 306 -2.29 -48.55 1.16
N ILE A 307 -2.69 -49.43 2.09
CA ILE A 307 -3.86 -49.23 2.94
C ILE A 307 -3.38 -48.84 4.33
N ILE A 308 -3.66 -47.60 4.73
CA ILE A 308 -3.38 -47.07 6.06
C ILE A 308 -4.69 -47.03 6.84
N THR A 309 -4.70 -47.54 8.06
CA THR A 309 -5.85 -47.48 8.97
C THR A 309 -5.40 -46.90 10.31
N VAL A 310 -6.06 -45.84 10.75
CA VAL A 310 -5.90 -45.27 12.09
C VAL A 310 -7.22 -45.42 12.81
N ARG A 311 -7.22 -46.13 13.93
CA ARG A 311 -8.40 -46.36 14.75
C ARG A 311 -8.12 -45.98 16.20
N ASP A 312 -8.99 -45.17 16.79
CA ASP A 312 -9.06 -45.01 18.24
C ASP A 312 -10.29 -45.70 18.82
N ASP A 313 -10.24 -46.06 20.09
CA ASP A 313 -11.36 -46.56 20.90
C ASP A 313 -11.99 -45.45 21.77
N GLY A 314 -11.78 -44.19 21.37
CA GLY A 314 -12.25 -43.00 22.05
C GLY A 314 -13.75 -42.79 21.94
N ARG A 315 -14.21 -41.60 22.32
CA ARG A 315 -15.63 -41.25 22.27
C ARG A 315 -16.13 -41.21 20.82
N ALA A 316 -17.20 -41.95 20.51
CA ALA A 316 -17.89 -41.85 19.22
C ALA A 316 -18.30 -40.38 18.97
N LYS A 317 -17.93 -39.83 17.80
CA LYS A 317 -18.32 -38.46 17.44
C LYS A 317 -19.84 -38.39 17.28
N SER A 318 -20.52 -37.45 17.95
CA SER A 318 -21.95 -37.23 17.70
C SER A 318 -22.12 -36.62 16.29
N PRO A 319 -23.08 -37.09 15.45
CA PRO A 319 -23.25 -36.60 14.09
C PRO A 319 -23.50 -35.08 13.99
N ALA A 320 -23.92 -34.44 15.07
CA ALA A 320 -24.31 -33.04 15.12
C ALA A 320 -23.17 -32.01 15.26
N ASN A 321 -21.90 -32.44 15.43
CA ASN A 321 -20.80 -31.51 15.79
C ASN A 321 -19.81 -31.19 14.65
N ASN A 322 -20.28 -31.23 13.39
CA ASN A 322 -19.46 -31.02 12.19
C ASN A 322 -19.08 -29.54 11.91
N GLU A 323 -19.58 -28.56 12.65
CA GLU A 323 -19.48 -27.14 12.26
C GLU A 323 -18.35 -26.34 12.92
N ASN A 324 -17.76 -26.81 14.03
CA ASN A 324 -16.69 -26.06 14.72
C ASN A 324 -15.33 -26.76 14.58
N GLY A 325 -14.59 -26.45 13.51
CA GLY A 325 -13.14 -26.71 13.37
C GLY A 325 -12.68 -28.17 13.14
N ASN A 326 -13.49 -29.16 13.48
CA ASN A 326 -13.12 -30.59 13.55
C ASN A 326 -12.98 -31.32 12.20
N GLY A 327 -13.39 -30.71 11.09
CA GLY A 327 -13.36 -31.29 9.74
C GLY A 327 -12.22 -30.82 8.86
N LEU A 328 -11.51 -29.75 9.25
CA LEU A 328 -10.54 -29.08 8.38
C LEU A 328 -9.35 -29.99 8.05
N GLY A 329 -8.76 -30.65 9.06
CA GLY A 329 -7.61 -31.54 8.84
C GLY A 329 -7.93 -32.72 7.91
N LEU A 330 -9.05 -33.42 8.14
CA LEU A 330 -9.46 -34.53 7.27
C LEU A 330 -9.88 -34.05 5.87
N ARG A 331 -10.44 -32.85 5.76
CA ARG A 331 -10.77 -32.23 4.47
C ARG A 331 -9.50 -31.91 3.67
N LEU A 332 -8.50 -31.30 4.31
CA LEU A 332 -7.21 -30.99 3.68
C LEU A 332 -6.47 -32.25 3.22
N VAL A 333 -6.49 -33.34 4.02
CA VAL A 333 -5.93 -34.63 3.60
C VAL A 333 -6.67 -35.17 2.37
N ARG A 334 -8.01 -35.10 2.36
CA ARG A 334 -8.81 -35.56 1.20
C ARG A 334 -8.52 -34.74 -0.06
N GLU A 335 -8.43 -33.42 0.08
CA GLU A 335 -8.08 -32.52 -1.03
C GLU A 335 -6.68 -32.81 -1.55
N SER A 336 -5.69 -32.96 -0.67
CA SER A 336 -4.31 -33.28 -1.04
C SER A 336 -4.17 -34.62 -1.77
N LEU A 337 -4.84 -35.67 -1.28
CA LEU A 337 -4.89 -36.98 -1.94
C LEU A 337 -5.55 -36.89 -3.32
N ALA A 338 -6.66 -36.15 -3.44
CA ALA A 338 -7.35 -35.95 -4.71
C ALA A 338 -6.49 -35.15 -5.71
N THR A 339 -5.76 -34.13 -5.25
CA THR A 339 -4.83 -33.38 -6.09
C THR A 339 -3.69 -34.25 -6.60
N ARG A 340 -3.15 -35.15 -5.77
CA ARG A 340 -1.99 -35.98 -6.14
C ARG A 340 -2.32 -37.20 -6.98
N PHE A 341 -3.42 -37.89 -6.66
CA PHE A 341 -3.76 -39.21 -7.20
C PHE A 341 -5.15 -39.27 -7.85
N GLY A 342 -5.89 -38.15 -7.89
CA GLY A 342 -7.24 -38.12 -8.45
C GLY A 342 -8.19 -39.06 -7.70
N SER A 343 -8.96 -39.85 -8.46
CA SER A 343 -9.90 -40.84 -7.93
C SER A 343 -9.24 -42.16 -7.48
N ALA A 344 -7.93 -42.35 -7.71
CA ALA A 344 -7.23 -43.57 -7.35
C ALA A 344 -6.89 -43.66 -5.84
N ALA A 345 -6.83 -42.51 -5.15
CA ALA A 345 -6.72 -42.46 -3.70
C ALA A 345 -8.08 -42.19 -3.04
N SER A 346 -8.28 -42.70 -1.82
CA SER A 346 -9.50 -42.42 -1.05
C SER A 346 -9.24 -42.31 0.44
N LEU A 347 -10.07 -41.51 1.11
CA LEU A 347 -10.11 -41.40 2.57
C LEU A 347 -11.54 -41.61 3.05
N ASN A 348 -11.73 -42.69 3.80
CA ASN A 348 -13.01 -43.08 4.38
C ASN A 348 -12.96 -42.97 5.91
N THR A 349 -14.04 -42.46 6.48
CA THR A 349 -14.21 -42.33 7.93
C THR A 349 -15.38 -43.19 8.37
N GLU A 350 -15.17 -44.00 9.40
CA GLU A 350 -16.17 -44.89 9.97
C GLU A 350 -16.27 -44.58 11.47
N ASN A 351 -17.48 -44.28 11.92
CA ASN A 351 -17.77 -44.06 13.34
C ASN A 351 -18.47 -45.30 13.86
N VAL A 352 -17.79 -46.07 14.69
CA VAL A 352 -18.34 -47.31 15.24
C VAL A 352 -18.94 -46.96 16.59
N ILE A 353 -20.27 -46.98 16.68
CA ILE A 353 -21.00 -46.65 17.91
C ILE A 353 -20.44 -47.50 19.06
N ASN A 354 -20.01 -46.83 20.14
CA ASN A 354 -19.37 -47.42 21.31
C ASN A 354 -18.03 -48.15 21.08
N GLN A 355 -17.39 -48.02 19.91
CA GLN A 355 -16.08 -48.61 19.63
C GLN A 355 -15.05 -47.65 18.99
N GLY A 356 -15.35 -46.35 18.99
CA GLY A 356 -14.46 -45.26 18.60
C GLY A 356 -14.54 -44.86 17.12
N PHE A 357 -13.49 -44.22 16.63
CA PHE A 357 -13.43 -43.65 15.29
C PHE A 357 -12.31 -44.30 14.47
N LYS A 358 -12.59 -44.58 13.20
CA LYS A 358 -11.65 -45.22 12.28
C LYS A 358 -11.54 -44.42 10.99
N VAL A 359 -10.31 -44.16 10.59
CA VAL A 359 -9.98 -43.55 9.29
C VAL A 359 -9.19 -44.56 8.49
N SER A 360 -9.61 -44.78 7.24
CA SER A 360 -8.92 -45.65 6.29
C SER A 360 -8.53 -44.84 5.06
N ILE A 361 -7.26 -44.91 4.69
CA ILE A 361 -6.70 -44.26 3.51
C ILE A 361 -6.23 -45.36 2.56
N ILE A 362 -6.55 -45.19 1.28
CA ILE A 362 -6.01 -45.99 0.19
C ILE A 362 -5.14 -45.07 -0.65
N VAL A 363 -3.87 -45.41 -0.81
CA VAL A 363 -2.90 -44.70 -1.64
C VAL A 363 -2.39 -45.66 -2.72
N PRO A 364 -2.48 -45.30 -4.01
CA PRO A 364 -1.97 -46.15 -5.07
C PRO A 364 -0.44 -46.21 -5.08
N GLY A 365 0.11 -47.36 -5.46
CA GLY A 365 1.53 -47.51 -5.75
C GLY A 365 1.95 -46.60 -6.91
N VAL A 366 3.18 -46.10 -6.87
CA VAL A 366 3.68 -45.10 -7.83
C VAL A 366 4.13 -45.75 -9.17
N ASP A 367 4.10 -47.07 -9.29
CA ASP A 367 4.45 -47.79 -10.51
C ASP A 367 3.22 -48.45 -11.17
N SER A 368 2.54 -47.69 -12.02
CA SER A 368 1.99 -48.19 -13.30
C SER A 368 2.05 -47.10 -14.37
#